data_AF-A0A7S3BEC3-F1
#
_entry.id   AF-A0A7S3BEC3-F1
#
_cell.length_a   1.000
_cell.length_b   1.000
_cell.length_c   1.000
_cell.angle_alpha   90.00
_cell.angle_beta   90.00
_cell.angle_gamma   90.00
#
_symmetry.space_group_name_H-M   'P 1'
#
loop_
_entity.id
_entity.type
_entity.pdbx_description
1 polymer ?
#
loop_
_entity_poly.entity_id
_entity_poly.type
_entity_poly.pdbx_seq_one_letter_code
_entity_poly.pdbx_strand_id
1 'polypeptide(L)'
;SDVHKRWFFIPRKSSREPYDEVKDAHKCNNLMLSCGDEIDPSGDSVIMQPYLTKSDLRGCSDFIFVPGTNDTHLLLLRTEETLGGVVSTYASVIDLQANCLMTEALVASERKFEGMAWVGGFGPFPAPSQNAEMKLESTPAPAKESTMQSAFVFIKPHACTEAVQ
;
A
#
# COMPACT_ATOMS: atom_id res chain seq x y z
N SER A 1 4.56 -11.95 -3.79
CA SER A 1 5.40 -12.19 -2.60
C SER A 1 6.03 -13.55 -2.74
N ASP A 2 7.35 -13.60 -2.77
CA ASP A 2 8.07 -14.87 -2.85
C ASP A 2 8.00 -15.67 -1.54
N VAL A 3 7.85 -14.98 -0.40
CA VAL A 3 7.71 -15.58 0.93
C VAL A 3 6.38 -16.33 1.03
N HIS A 4 5.28 -15.70 0.62
CA HIS A 4 3.94 -16.26 0.77
C HIS A 4 3.50 -17.11 -0.42
N LYS A 5 4.21 -17.06 -1.56
CA LYS A 5 3.81 -17.68 -2.85
C LYS A 5 2.42 -17.24 -3.29
N ARG A 6 2.19 -15.93 -3.17
CA ARG A 6 0.91 -15.29 -3.45
C ARG A 6 1.09 -13.93 -4.10
N TRP A 7 0.11 -13.58 -4.92
CA TRP A 7 -0.11 -12.22 -5.39
C TRP A 7 -0.90 -11.44 -4.35
N PHE A 8 -0.66 -10.13 -4.32
CA PHE A 8 -1.36 -9.18 -3.46
C PHE A 8 -1.83 -8.02 -4.32
N PHE A 9 -3.06 -7.58 -4.10
CA PHE A 9 -3.67 -6.47 -4.83
C PHE A 9 -4.41 -5.57 -3.86
N ILE A 10 -4.29 -4.26 -4.04
CA ILE A 10 -5.04 -3.26 -3.30
C ILE A 10 -5.68 -2.32 -4.31
N PRO A 11 -6.84 -2.70 -4.91
CA PRO A 11 -7.45 -1.93 -5.98
C PRO A 11 -7.82 -0.54 -5.49
N ARG A 12 -7.45 0.48 -6.28
CA ARG A 12 -7.82 1.88 -5.99
C ARG A 12 -9.33 2.06 -5.94
N LYS A 13 -10.03 1.50 -6.93
CA LYS A 13 -11.47 1.65 -7.15
C LYS A 13 -12.15 0.33 -7.44
N SER A 14 -13.42 0.23 -7.09
CA SER A 14 -14.26 -0.94 -7.39
C SER A 14 -15.70 -0.51 -7.61
N SER A 15 -16.33 -0.99 -8.67
CA SER A 15 -17.73 -0.69 -8.99
C SER A 15 -18.43 -1.91 -9.58
N ARG A 16 -19.74 -2.03 -9.32
CA ARG A 16 -20.64 -2.98 -10.01
C ARG A 16 -21.34 -2.33 -11.20
N GLU A 17 -21.26 -1.01 -11.31
CA GLU A 17 -21.83 -0.23 -12.40
C GLU A 17 -20.79 -0.03 -13.50
N PRO A 18 -21.22 0.14 -14.77
CA PRO A 18 -20.32 0.54 -15.85
C PRO A 18 -19.50 1.79 -15.50
N TYR A 19 -18.30 1.87 -16.03
CA TYR A 19 -17.41 3.01 -15.82
C TYR A 19 -18.06 4.32 -16.30
N ASP A 20 -17.97 5.34 -15.45
CA ASP A 20 -18.38 6.71 -15.69
C ASP A 20 -17.39 7.62 -14.96
N GLU A 21 -16.74 8.53 -15.69
CA GLU A 21 -15.62 9.32 -15.18
C GLU A 21 -15.98 10.14 -13.93
N VAL A 22 -17.17 10.72 -13.90
CA VAL A 22 -17.62 11.57 -12.79
C VAL A 22 -17.97 10.72 -11.57
N LYS A 23 -18.69 9.62 -11.77
CA LYS A 23 -19.04 8.70 -10.67
C LYS A 23 -17.83 7.98 -10.13
N ASP A 24 -16.87 7.65 -10.99
CA ASP A 24 -15.64 6.93 -10.65
C ASP A 24 -14.75 7.71 -9.68
N ALA A 25 -14.84 9.05 -9.65
CA ALA A 25 -14.16 9.87 -8.64
C ALA A 25 -14.49 9.46 -7.19
N HIS A 26 -15.68 8.90 -6.98
CA HIS A 26 -16.18 8.48 -5.66
C HIS A 26 -16.19 6.95 -5.45
N LYS A 27 -15.52 6.18 -6.32
CA LYS A 27 -15.51 4.70 -6.24
C LYS A 27 -14.29 4.12 -5.53
N CYS A 28 -13.55 4.93 -4.77
CA CYS A 28 -12.43 4.41 -3.99
C CYS A 28 -12.92 3.36 -2.98
N ASN A 29 -12.11 2.33 -2.77
CA ASN A 29 -12.43 1.24 -1.86
C ASN A 29 -11.28 1.00 -0.87
N ASN A 30 -11.51 0.08 0.05
CA ASN A 30 -10.56 -0.29 1.08
C ASN A 30 -10.35 -1.80 1.16
N LEU A 31 -10.33 -2.48 0.02
CA LEU A 31 -10.13 -3.93 -0.06
C LEU A 31 -8.66 -4.25 -0.33
N MET A 32 -8.14 -5.25 0.37
CA MET A 32 -6.90 -5.93 0.03
C MET A 32 -7.25 -7.37 -0.36
N LEU A 33 -6.66 -7.83 -1.45
CA LEU A 33 -6.88 -9.15 -2.03
C LEU A 33 -5.57 -9.93 -2.09
N SER A 34 -5.66 -11.25 -1.95
CA SER A 34 -4.54 -12.14 -2.19
C SER A 34 -4.99 -13.45 -2.83
N CYS A 35 -4.28 -13.88 -3.87
CA CYS A 35 -4.51 -15.15 -4.55
C CYS A 35 -3.19 -15.92 -4.71
N GLY A 36 -3.29 -17.24 -4.87
CA GLY A 36 -2.14 -18.08 -5.20
C GLY A 36 -1.68 -17.88 -6.64
N ASP A 37 -0.64 -18.60 -7.03
CA ASP A 37 -0.11 -18.59 -8.41
C ASP A 37 -0.99 -19.39 -9.39
N GLU A 38 -1.76 -20.36 -8.88
CA GLU A 38 -2.65 -21.17 -9.69
C GLU A 38 -3.90 -20.38 -10.13
N ILE A 39 -4.24 -20.49 -11.41
CA ILE A 39 -5.42 -19.83 -11.97
C ILE A 39 -6.66 -20.60 -11.53
N ASP A 40 -7.52 -19.91 -10.78
CA ASP A 40 -8.84 -20.38 -10.38
C ASP A 40 -9.92 -19.56 -11.13
N PRO A 41 -10.57 -20.14 -12.15
CA PRO A 41 -11.60 -19.44 -12.92
C PRO A 41 -12.82 -19.00 -12.10
N SER A 42 -13.06 -19.62 -10.94
CA SER A 42 -14.18 -19.27 -10.06
C SER A 42 -13.90 -18.02 -9.21
N GLY A 43 -12.62 -17.79 -8.89
CA GLY A 43 -12.20 -16.75 -7.94
C GLY A 43 -12.41 -17.11 -6.48
N ASP A 44 -12.87 -18.32 -6.14
CA ASP A 44 -13.16 -18.74 -4.76
C ASP A 44 -11.89 -18.80 -3.89
N SER A 45 -10.72 -19.02 -4.52
CA SER A 45 -9.42 -19.01 -3.85
C SER A 45 -8.88 -17.61 -3.49
N VAL A 46 -9.55 -16.54 -3.94
CA VAL A 46 -9.18 -15.16 -3.63
C VAL A 46 -9.59 -14.81 -2.21
N ILE A 47 -8.61 -14.52 -1.37
CA ILE A 47 -8.84 -14.00 -0.02
C ILE A 47 -8.99 -12.49 -0.13
N MET A 48 -10.01 -11.93 0.52
CA MET A 48 -10.27 -10.50 0.53
C MET A 48 -10.63 -10.03 1.94
N GLN A 49 -10.11 -8.88 2.33
CA GLN A 49 -10.49 -8.23 3.58
C GLN A 49 -10.41 -6.71 3.47
N PRO A 50 -11.20 -5.98 4.27
CA PRO A 50 -11.04 -4.53 4.37
C PRO A 50 -9.72 -4.17 5.07
N TYR A 51 -9.12 -3.05 4.67
CA TYR A 51 -8.01 -2.41 5.37
C TYR A 51 -8.37 -0.97 5.72
N LEU A 52 -7.90 -0.47 6.86
CA LEU A 52 -8.14 0.91 7.33
C LEU A 52 -9.64 1.33 7.25
N THR A 53 -9.91 2.60 7.47
CA THR A 53 -11.24 3.17 7.26
C THR A 53 -11.47 3.47 5.77
N LYS A 54 -12.62 3.06 5.25
CA LYS A 54 -13.07 3.36 3.89
C LYS A 54 -13.24 4.87 3.69
N SER A 55 -12.77 5.35 2.55
CA SER A 55 -13.04 6.70 2.03
C SER A 55 -13.36 6.60 0.55
N ASP A 56 -14.42 7.26 0.11
CA ASP A 56 -14.88 7.22 -1.29
C ASP A 56 -13.96 8.01 -2.22
N LEU A 57 -13.16 8.93 -1.66
CA LEU A 57 -12.25 9.82 -2.39
C LEU A 57 -10.79 9.40 -2.28
N ARG A 58 -10.45 8.55 -1.30
CA ARG A 58 -9.07 8.14 -0.97
C ARG A 58 -8.88 6.64 -1.17
N GLY A 59 -8.28 6.30 -2.31
CA GLY A 59 -7.92 4.93 -2.66
C GLY A 59 -6.41 4.69 -2.63
N CYS A 60 -6.01 3.42 -2.60
CA CYS A 60 -4.62 3.02 -2.75
C CYS A 60 -4.05 3.56 -4.07
N SER A 61 -2.84 4.10 -4.04
CA SER A 61 -2.07 4.49 -5.23
C SER A 61 -0.88 3.56 -5.45
N ASP A 62 -0.21 3.14 -4.37
CA ASP A 62 0.83 2.13 -4.44
C ASP A 62 1.00 1.43 -3.09
N PHE A 63 1.59 0.24 -3.08
CA PHE A 63 2.00 -0.43 -1.85
C PHE A 63 3.26 -1.25 -2.07
N ILE A 64 4.09 -1.38 -1.03
CA ILE A 64 5.24 -2.27 -1.03
C ILE A 64 5.37 -2.98 0.30
N PHE A 65 5.99 -4.16 0.28
CA PHE A 65 6.38 -4.84 1.51
C PHE A 65 7.51 -4.09 2.20
N VAL A 66 7.43 -3.94 3.52
CA VAL A 66 8.49 -3.35 4.32
C VAL A 66 9.65 -4.36 4.40
N PRO A 67 10.87 -3.99 3.96
CA PRO A 67 12.01 -4.91 4.02
C PRO A 67 12.31 -5.42 5.42
N GLY A 68 12.76 -6.68 5.53
CA GLY A 68 13.09 -7.31 6.81
C GLY A 68 11.88 -7.79 7.63
N THR A 69 10.66 -7.68 7.08
CA THR A 69 9.42 -8.14 7.76
C THR A 69 8.89 -9.47 7.22
N ASN A 70 9.64 -10.17 6.35
CA ASN A 70 9.17 -11.38 5.67
C ASN A 70 7.80 -11.18 4.97
N ASP A 71 7.65 -10.06 4.27
CA ASP A 71 6.43 -9.66 3.58
C ASP A 71 5.17 -9.65 4.49
N THR A 72 5.32 -9.38 5.80
CA THR A 72 4.18 -9.33 6.73
C THR A 72 3.64 -7.92 6.96
N HIS A 73 4.43 -6.89 6.63
CA HIS A 73 4.07 -5.49 6.80
C HIS A 73 4.03 -4.80 5.43
N LEU A 74 3.01 -3.99 5.22
CA LEU A 74 2.76 -3.23 3.99
C LEU A 74 2.89 -1.74 4.30
N LEU A 75 3.73 -1.03 3.56
CA LEU A 75 3.66 0.43 3.45
C LEU A 75 2.71 0.75 2.30
N LEU A 76 1.67 1.53 2.59
CA LEU A 76 0.65 1.92 1.62
C LEU A 76 0.74 3.41 1.36
N LEU A 77 0.65 3.79 0.08
CA LEU A 77 0.26 5.11 -0.35
C LEU A 77 -1.23 5.11 -0.69
N ARG A 78 -1.94 6.12 -0.20
CA ARG A 78 -3.29 6.42 -0.65
C ARG A 78 -3.35 7.87 -1.11
N THR A 79 -3.93 8.07 -2.28
CA THR A 79 -4.17 9.42 -2.81
C THR A 79 -5.64 9.74 -2.75
N GLU A 80 -5.95 10.87 -2.12
CA GLU A 80 -7.26 11.51 -2.13
C GLU A 80 -7.37 12.42 -3.34
N GLU A 81 -8.42 12.23 -4.15
CA GLU A 81 -8.72 13.05 -5.33
C GLU A 81 -10.15 13.56 -5.21
N THR A 82 -10.34 14.88 -5.35
CA THR A 82 -11.66 15.50 -5.36
C THR A 82 -11.98 16.06 -6.73
N LEU A 83 -13.28 16.22 -7.06
CA LEU A 83 -13.72 16.90 -8.29
C LEU A 83 -13.22 18.34 -8.38
N GLY A 84 -12.88 18.97 -7.25
CA GLY A 84 -12.29 20.31 -7.19
C GLY A 84 -10.79 20.36 -7.49
N GLY A 85 -10.17 19.24 -7.89
CA GLY A 85 -8.74 19.17 -8.22
C GLY A 85 -7.81 19.14 -7.01
N VAL A 86 -8.36 19.05 -5.79
CA VAL A 86 -7.55 18.83 -4.59
C VAL A 86 -7.02 17.40 -4.63
N VAL A 87 -5.70 17.29 -4.50
CA VAL A 87 -4.99 16.01 -4.54
C VAL A 87 -4.00 15.94 -3.39
N SER A 88 -4.16 14.96 -2.51
CA SER A 88 -3.28 14.76 -1.35
C SER A 88 -2.85 13.31 -1.25
N THR A 89 -1.58 13.05 -0.96
CA THR A 89 -1.06 11.70 -0.76
C THR A 89 -0.74 11.46 0.72
N TYR A 90 -1.21 10.32 1.21
CA TYR A 90 -1.04 9.84 2.57
C TYR A 90 -0.26 8.53 2.56
N ALA A 91 0.52 8.28 3.61
CA ALA A 91 1.18 7.00 3.86
C ALA A 91 0.65 6.35 5.15
N SER A 92 0.58 5.03 5.16
CA SER A 92 0.21 4.23 6.34
C SER A 92 0.94 2.89 6.33
N VAL A 93 1.05 2.25 7.48
CA VAL A 93 1.61 0.89 7.58
C VAL A 93 0.56 -0.02 8.21
N ILE A 94 0.31 -1.16 7.59
CA ILE A 94 -0.56 -2.23 8.10
C ILE A 94 0.16 -3.58 8.06
N ASP A 95 -0.32 -4.55 8.82
CA ASP A 95 0.06 -5.95 8.65
C ASP A 95 -0.89 -6.71 7.69
N LEU A 96 -0.56 -7.98 7.40
CA LEU A 96 -1.40 -8.85 6.57
C LEU A 96 -2.77 -9.19 7.18
N GLN A 97 -2.99 -8.91 8.46
CA GLN A 97 -4.29 -9.02 9.13
C GLN A 97 -5.06 -7.69 9.12
N ALA A 98 -4.55 -6.69 8.38
CA ALA A 98 -5.09 -5.35 8.27
C ALA A 98 -5.09 -4.55 9.59
N ASN A 99 -4.28 -4.93 10.57
CA ASN A 99 -4.06 -4.11 11.76
C ASN A 99 -3.24 -2.87 11.37
N CYS A 100 -3.67 -1.70 11.86
CA CYS A 100 -2.97 -0.46 11.62
C CYS A 100 -1.75 -0.35 12.56
N LEU A 101 -0.55 -0.33 11.97
CA LEU A 101 0.72 -0.18 12.68
C LEU A 101 1.21 1.27 12.66
N MET A 102 0.92 1.98 11.58
CA MET A 102 1.10 3.43 11.46
C MET A 102 -0.16 4.03 10.84
N THR A 103 -0.79 4.96 11.57
CA THR A 103 -1.94 5.72 11.10
C THR A 103 -1.58 6.58 9.89
N GLU A 104 -2.58 6.94 9.10
CA GLU A 104 -2.37 7.76 7.90
C GLU A 104 -1.69 9.09 8.23
N ALA A 105 -0.50 9.29 7.65
CA ALA A 105 0.27 10.53 7.72
C ALA A 105 0.27 11.22 6.36
N LEU A 106 0.07 12.54 6.33
CA LEU A 106 0.16 13.33 5.12
C LEU A 106 1.61 13.37 4.63
N VAL A 107 1.86 12.89 3.40
CA VAL A 107 3.19 12.88 2.77
C VAL A 107 3.33 14.06 1.81
N ALA A 108 2.26 14.42 1.09
CA ALA A 108 2.25 15.60 0.25
C ALA A 108 0.84 16.20 0.13
N SER A 109 0.80 17.53 0.18
CA SER A 109 -0.35 18.35 -0.19
C SER A 109 -0.26 18.76 -1.66
N GLU A 110 -1.41 18.82 -2.33
CA GLU A 110 -1.55 19.27 -3.73
C GLU A 110 -0.69 18.46 -4.73
N ARG A 111 -0.34 17.22 -4.37
CA ARG A 111 0.41 16.31 -5.23
C ARG A 111 -0.05 14.88 -5.05
N LYS A 112 0.04 14.16 -6.16
CA LYS A 112 -0.12 12.72 -6.25
C LYS A 112 1.21 12.01 -6.36
N PHE A 113 1.42 11.00 -5.52
CA PHE A 113 2.41 9.96 -5.74
C PHE A 113 1.73 8.62 -6.04
N GLU A 114 2.10 8.02 -7.17
CA GLU A 114 1.56 6.75 -7.71
C GLU A 114 2.60 5.62 -7.68
N GLY A 115 3.72 5.87 -7.03
CA GLY A 115 4.77 4.89 -6.90
C GLY A 115 5.57 5.17 -5.66
N MET A 116 6.08 4.11 -5.05
CA MET A 116 7.13 4.18 -4.08
C MET A 116 8.11 3.04 -4.28
N ALA A 117 9.37 3.31 -3.99
CA ALA A 117 10.39 2.30 -3.98
C ALA A 117 11.23 2.46 -2.72
N TRP A 118 11.67 1.33 -2.18
CA TRP A 118 12.78 1.33 -1.24
C TRP A 118 14.07 1.64 -2.00
N VAL A 119 14.69 2.76 -1.68
CA VAL A 119 16.00 3.16 -2.21
C VAL A 119 16.96 3.22 -1.02
N GLY A 120 17.52 2.06 -0.71
CA GLY A 120 18.49 1.86 0.37
C GLY A 120 19.26 0.56 0.14
N GLY A 121 20.49 0.48 0.64
CA GLY A 121 21.35 -0.70 0.43
C GLY A 121 22.83 -0.45 0.20
N PHE A 122 23.40 0.68 0.65
CA PHE A 122 24.88 0.81 0.70
C PHE A 122 25.54 -0.07 1.79
N GLY A 123 24.82 -1.08 2.31
CA GLY A 123 25.30 -2.07 3.27
C GLY A 123 24.39 -3.33 3.26
N PRO A 124 24.86 -4.46 3.82
CA PRO A 124 24.09 -5.70 3.82
C PRO A 124 22.79 -5.56 4.62
N PHE A 125 21.72 -6.21 4.16
CA PHE A 125 20.50 -6.36 4.97
C PHE A 125 20.87 -7.04 6.30
N PRO A 126 20.31 -6.59 7.44
CA PRO A 126 20.40 -7.38 8.67
C PRO A 126 19.82 -8.77 8.40
N ALA A 127 20.45 -9.79 9.00
CA ALA A 127 19.98 -11.16 8.86
C ALA A 127 18.47 -11.24 9.17
N PRO A 128 17.69 -12.04 8.43
CA PRO A 128 16.27 -12.22 8.71
C PRO A 128 16.07 -12.46 10.20
N SER A 129 15.13 -11.75 10.83
CA SER A 129 14.76 -12.09 12.19
C SER A 129 14.34 -13.57 12.18
N GLN A 130 14.89 -14.36 13.12
CA GLN A 130 14.52 -15.75 13.28
C GLN A 130 13.00 -15.83 13.27
N ASN A 131 12.43 -16.71 12.44
CA ASN A 131 10.99 -16.94 12.31
C ASN A 131 10.28 -16.59 13.60
N ALA A 132 9.57 -15.45 13.62
CA ALA A 132 8.71 -15.13 14.73
C ALA A 132 7.58 -16.16 14.68
N GLU A 133 7.75 -17.28 15.38
CA GLU A 133 6.60 -17.94 15.96
C GLU A 133 5.79 -16.86 16.67
N MET A 134 4.52 -16.74 16.30
CA MET A 134 3.59 -15.80 16.88
C MET A 134 3.41 -16.14 18.37
N LYS A 135 4.34 -15.67 19.22
CA LYS A 135 4.15 -15.59 20.66
C LYS A 135 3.63 -14.20 20.95
N LEU A 136 2.36 -14.17 21.32
CA LEU A 136 1.69 -13.00 21.89
C LEU A 136 2.31 -12.74 23.27
N GLU A 137 3.39 -11.96 23.32
CA GLU A 137 3.86 -11.34 24.56
C GLU A 137 3.75 -9.82 24.45
N SER A 138 3.23 -9.24 25.52
CA SER A 138 2.96 -7.83 25.69
C SER A 138 4.27 -7.04 25.80
N THR A 139 4.33 -5.95 25.03
CA THR A 139 5.36 -4.88 24.98
C THR A 139 6.38 -5.07 23.86
N PRO A 140 6.30 -4.28 22.77
CA PRO A 140 7.36 -4.29 21.77
C PRO A 140 8.63 -3.65 22.35
N ALA A 141 9.74 -4.39 22.26
CA ALA A 141 11.07 -3.82 22.49
C ALA A 141 11.33 -2.71 21.45
N PRO A 142 12.04 -1.61 21.82
CA PRO A 142 12.34 -0.55 20.86
C PRO A 142 13.17 -1.12 19.71
N ALA A 143 12.76 -0.78 18.48
CA ALA A 143 13.50 -1.13 17.27
C ALA A 143 14.96 -0.65 17.39
N LYS A 144 15.92 -1.53 17.08
CA LYS A 144 17.34 -1.17 16.97
C LYS A 144 17.50 -0.05 15.95
N GLU A 145 18.42 0.87 16.23
CA GLU A 145 18.68 2.12 15.50
C GLU A 145 18.50 2.00 13.98
N SER A 146 17.72 2.94 13.43
CA SER A 146 17.58 3.18 12.00
C SER A 146 18.96 3.35 11.35
N THR A 147 19.27 2.50 10.38
CA THR A 147 20.43 2.68 9.50
C THR A 147 20.25 3.98 8.72
N MET A 148 21.11 4.98 9.00
CA MET A 148 21.09 6.36 8.50
C MET A 148 21.11 6.56 6.96
N GLN A 149 20.98 5.51 6.14
CA GLN A 149 21.16 5.59 4.68
C GLN A 149 20.05 4.88 3.88
N SER A 150 18.87 4.74 4.45
CA SER A 150 17.73 4.17 3.73
C SER A 150 16.57 5.15 3.67
N ALA A 151 15.92 5.22 2.51
CA ALA A 151 14.77 6.07 2.30
C ALA A 151 13.76 5.37 1.38
N PHE A 152 12.48 5.66 1.61
CA PHE A 152 11.46 5.44 0.60
C PHE A 152 11.46 6.65 -0.34
N VAL A 153 11.53 6.38 -1.65
CA VAL A 153 11.40 7.41 -2.68
C VAL A 153 10.01 7.31 -3.25
N PHE A 154 9.29 8.44 -3.27
CA PHE A 154 7.96 8.54 -3.87
C PHE A 154 8.06 9.05 -5.30
N ILE A 155 7.44 8.31 -6.22
CA ILE A 155 7.50 8.55 -7.65
C ILE A 155 6.19 9.19 -8.08
N LYS A 156 6.31 10.34 -8.75
CA LYS A 156 5.23 10.94 -9.51
C LYS A 156 5.43 10.58 -10.99
N PRO A 157 4.56 9.78 -11.61
CA PRO A 157 4.57 9.69 -13.06
C PRO A 157 4.29 11.09 -13.62
N HIS A 158 5.20 11.62 -14.43
CA HIS A 158 4.89 12.83 -15.20
C HIS A 158 3.82 12.43 -16.22
N ALA A 159 2.62 13.00 -16.08
CA ALA A 159 1.74 13.11 -17.22
C ALA A 159 2.48 14.00 -18.22
N CYS A 160 3.06 13.38 -19.25
CA CYS A 160 3.49 14.10 -20.44
C CYS A 160 2.20 14.48 -21.20
N THR A 161 1.50 15.49 -20.70
CA THR A 161 0.39 16.11 -21.42
C THR A 161 0.85 17.51 -21.74
N GLU A 162 1.15 17.75 -23.02
CA GLU A 162 1.19 19.11 -23.53
C GLU A 162 -0.12 19.80 -23.14
N ALA A 163 -0.02 21.04 -22.67
CA ALA A 163 -1.18 21.85 -22.38
C ALA A 163 -2.03 21.92 -23.63
N VAL A 164 -3.23 21.34 -23.59
CA VAL A 164 -4.24 21.61 -24.61
C VAL A 164 -4.61 23.09 -24.47
N GLN A 165 -4.19 23.89 -25.45
CA GLN A 165 -4.58 25.29 -25.62
C GLN A 165 -6.07 25.42 -25.94
#